data_AF-K0Q6B1-F1
#
_entry.id   AF-K0Q6B1-F1
#
_cell.length_a   1.000
_cell.length_b   1.000
_cell.length_c   1.000
_cell.angle_alpha   90.00
_cell.angle_beta   90.00
_cell.angle_gamma   90.00
#
_symmetry.space_group_name_H-M   'P 1'
#
loop_
_entity.id
_entity.type
_entity.pdbx_description
1 polymer ?
#
loop_
_entity_poly.entity_id
_entity_poly.type
_entity_poly.pdbx_seq_one_letter_code
_entity_poly.pdbx_strand_id
1 'polypeptide(L)'
;MNALGLTGMATAYRELLDQAHGNDLSFDERLGLMLDREIAVRTDRRLTNRLATAKLRFANASIEDIDFGSHRGLDRRNVLSLAQGAWLKANENLILTGQTGTGKTWIACAFARQAARLDYSVLYVRMPRLFEDLALARQAEFDRTRCPRLSEMLVRDLLKWLSRFTEIRNLV
;
A
#
# COMPACT_ATOMS: atom_id res chain seq x y z
N MET A 1 -6.29 25.05 -15.68
CA MET A 1 -5.54 23.94 -15.04
C MET A 1 -6.28 23.33 -13.84
N ASN A 2 -6.78 24.11 -12.87
CA ASN A 2 -7.50 23.56 -11.71
C ASN A 2 -8.79 22.82 -12.05
N ALA A 3 -9.59 23.31 -13.02
CA ALA A 3 -10.79 22.62 -13.50
C ALA A 3 -10.48 21.26 -14.18
N LEU A 4 -9.24 21.06 -14.65
CA LEU A 4 -8.77 19.80 -15.26
C LEU A 4 -8.11 18.87 -14.23
N GLY A 5 -8.08 19.25 -12.94
CA GLY A 5 -7.40 18.48 -11.88
C GLY A 5 -5.87 18.53 -11.94
N LEU A 6 -5.27 19.37 -12.79
CA LEU A 6 -3.82 19.55 -12.97
C LEU A 6 -3.24 20.49 -11.92
N THR A 7 -3.44 20.16 -10.65
CA THR A 7 -3.10 21.07 -9.55
C THR A 7 -1.60 21.20 -9.34
N GLY A 8 -0.83 20.12 -9.55
CA GLY A 8 0.62 20.12 -9.41
C GLY A 8 1.28 20.97 -10.49
N MET A 9 0.78 20.84 -11.72
CA MET A 9 1.18 21.69 -12.85
C MET A 9 0.89 23.17 -12.58
N ALA A 10 -0.31 23.49 -12.05
CA ALA A 10 -0.71 24.86 -11.74
C ALA A 10 0.11 25.51 -10.63
N THR A 11 0.61 24.72 -9.66
CA THR A 11 1.57 25.20 -8.66
C THR A 11 2.95 25.44 -9.27
N ALA A 12 3.50 24.47 -10.02
CA ALA A 12 4.81 24.63 -10.67
C ALA A 12 4.83 25.81 -11.65
N TYR A 13 3.75 26.03 -12.40
CA TYR A 13 3.63 27.18 -13.28
C TYR A 13 3.72 28.52 -12.53
N ARG A 14 3.06 28.64 -11.37
CA ARG A 14 3.16 29.84 -10.52
C ARG A 14 4.56 30.03 -9.95
N GLU A 15 5.17 28.95 -9.46
CA GLU A 15 6.55 28.97 -8.97
C GLU A 15 7.54 29.41 -10.05
N LEU A 16 7.36 28.96 -11.29
CA LEU A 16 8.19 29.36 -12.44
C LEU A 16 7.98 30.83 -12.86
N LEU A 17 6.78 31.38 -12.68
CA LEU A 17 6.50 32.80 -12.94
C LEU A 17 7.15 33.73 -11.91
N ASP A 18 7.22 33.29 -10.65
CA ASP A 18 7.83 34.07 -9.56
C ASP A 18 9.37 34.01 -9.57
N GLN A 19 9.96 33.06 -10.30
CA GLN A 19 11.42 32.91 -10.41
C GLN A 19 12.01 33.80 -11.52
N ALA A 20 12.94 34.69 -11.16
CA ALA A 20 13.65 35.57 -12.09
C ALA A 20 14.47 34.82 -13.17
N HIS A 21 14.86 33.57 -12.90
CA HIS A 21 15.60 32.69 -13.83
C HIS A 21 14.70 31.71 -14.61
N GLY A 22 13.37 31.84 -14.52
CA GLY A 22 12.44 31.00 -15.29
C GLY A 22 12.62 31.13 -16.81
N ASN A 23 13.34 32.15 -17.29
CA ASN A 23 13.66 32.38 -18.70
C ASN A 23 14.94 31.68 -19.19
N ASP A 24 15.81 31.18 -18.31
CA ASP A 24 17.02 30.44 -18.72
C ASP A 24 16.68 29.02 -19.20
N LEU A 25 15.50 28.52 -18.82
CA LEU A 25 14.98 27.23 -19.24
C LEU A 25 14.22 27.35 -20.56
N SER A 26 14.51 26.43 -21.47
CA SER A 26 13.72 26.23 -22.68
C SER A 26 12.25 25.94 -22.34
N PHE A 27 11.36 26.10 -23.31
CA PHE A 27 9.96 25.74 -23.12
C PHE A 27 9.80 24.26 -22.72
N ASP A 28 10.57 23.37 -23.36
CA ASP A 28 10.50 21.93 -23.10
C ASP A 28 10.94 21.57 -21.68
N GLU A 29 11.99 22.21 -21.16
CA GLU A 29 12.45 21.98 -19.78
C GLU A 29 11.41 22.46 -18.75
N ARG A 30 10.81 23.63 -18.97
CA ARG A 30 9.73 24.13 -18.11
C ARG A 30 8.52 23.21 -18.14
N LEU A 31 8.15 22.74 -19.33
CA LEU A 31 7.05 21.79 -19.49
C LEU A 31 7.35 20.47 -18.79
N GLY A 32 8.57 19.96 -18.94
CA GLY A 32 9.06 18.77 -18.23
C GLY A 32 8.90 18.90 -16.72
N LEU A 33 9.42 19.99 -16.13
CA LEU A 33 9.31 20.25 -14.69
C LEU A 33 7.85 20.31 -14.20
N MET A 34 6.99 20.98 -14.97
CA MET A 34 5.57 21.09 -14.66
C MET A 34 4.86 19.72 -14.69
N LEU A 35 5.20 18.86 -15.66
CA LEU A 35 4.66 17.50 -15.78
C LEU A 35 5.17 16.60 -14.66
N ASP A 36 6.46 16.65 -14.35
CA ASP A 36 7.07 15.90 -13.24
C ASP A 36 6.40 16.25 -11.91
N ARG A 37 6.13 17.54 -11.69
CA ARG A 37 5.41 17.99 -10.49
C ARG A 37 4.00 17.42 -10.42
N GLU A 38 3.28 17.40 -11.54
CA GLU A 38 1.93 16.82 -11.61
C GLU A 38 1.95 15.31 -11.35
N ILE A 39 2.91 14.57 -11.93
CA ILE A 39 3.09 13.14 -11.69
C ILE A 39 3.37 12.87 -10.22
N ALA A 40 4.27 13.63 -9.59
CA ALA A 40 4.58 13.50 -8.18
C ALA A 40 3.33 13.71 -7.29
N VAL A 41 2.58 14.80 -7.52
CA VAL A 41 1.35 15.11 -6.76
C VAL A 41 0.29 14.03 -6.93
N ARG A 42 0.11 13.50 -8.15
CA ARG A 42 -0.83 12.40 -8.40
C ARG A 42 -0.42 11.11 -7.69
N THR A 43 0.87 10.79 -7.71
CA THR A 43 1.41 9.59 -7.08
C THR A 43 1.24 9.65 -5.56
N ASP A 44 1.57 10.79 -4.95
CA ASP A 44 1.39 11.01 -3.51
C ASP A 44 -0.09 10.98 -3.09
N ARG A 45 -0.98 11.60 -3.87
CA ARG A 45 -2.43 11.51 -3.64
C ARG A 45 -2.95 10.08 -3.73
N ARG A 46 -2.50 9.30 -4.71
CA ARG A 46 -2.88 7.88 -4.85
C ARG A 46 -2.43 7.08 -3.63
N LEU A 47 -1.18 7.25 -3.20
CA LEU A 47 -0.65 6.59 -2.01
C LEU A 47 -1.46 6.97 -0.76
N THR A 48 -1.68 8.27 -0.55
CA THR A 48 -2.43 8.80 0.61
C THR A 48 -3.85 8.24 0.65
N ASN A 49 -4.54 8.24 -0.49
CA ASN A 49 -5.90 7.69 -0.59
C ASN A 49 -5.95 6.18 -0.33
N ARG A 50 -4.95 5.42 -0.83
CA ARG A 50 -4.85 3.98 -0.54
C ARG A 50 -4.60 3.72 0.94
N LEU A 51 -3.68 4.45 1.56
CA LEU A 51 -3.40 4.32 2.99
C LEU A 51 -4.59 4.71 3.86
N ALA A 52 -5.32 5.77 3.49
CA ALA A 52 -6.56 6.16 4.16
C ALA A 52 -7.63 5.07 4.06
N THR A 53 -7.76 4.42 2.90
CA THR A 53 -8.70 3.30 2.71
C THR A 53 -8.25 2.05 3.47
N ALA A 54 -6.95 1.82 3.60
CA ALA A 54 -6.41 0.61 4.22
C ALA A 54 -6.77 0.46 5.71
N LYS A 55 -7.05 1.57 6.41
CA LYS A 55 -7.44 1.59 7.83
C LYS A 55 -6.50 0.77 8.73
N LEU A 56 -5.20 0.91 8.48
CA LEU A 56 -4.16 0.19 9.22
C LEU A 56 -4.24 0.51 10.73
N ARG A 57 -4.11 -0.51 11.58
CA ARG A 57 -4.05 -0.30 13.04
C ARG A 57 -2.88 0.59 13.45
N PHE A 58 -1.75 0.45 12.77
CA PHE A 58 -0.56 1.27 12.96
C PHE A 58 -0.22 1.98 11.64
N ALA A 59 -0.79 3.18 11.44
CA ALA A 59 -0.62 3.93 10.19
C ALA A 59 0.83 4.36 9.90
N ASN A 60 1.63 4.53 10.96
CA ASN A 60 3.02 4.96 10.89
C ASN A 60 4.00 3.78 10.87
N ALA A 61 3.52 2.53 10.82
CA ALA A 61 4.43 1.38 10.75
C ALA A 61 5.15 1.37 9.40
N SER A 62 6.48 1.33 9.44
CA SER A 62 7.33 1.32 8.25
C SER A 62 8.39 0.22 8.34
N ILE A 63 8.82 -0.30 7.19
CA ILE A 63 9.82 -1.38 7.15
C ILE A 63 11.18 -0.88 7.63
N GLU A 64 11.46 0.41 7.42
CA GLU A 64 12.69 1.08 7.85
C GLU A 64 12.80 1.14 9.38
N ASP A 65 11.67 1.12 10.10
CA ASP A 65 11.63 1.19 11.57
C ASP A 65 11.69 -0.20 12.24
N ILE A 66 11.94 -1.27 11.47
CA ILE A 66 12.07 -2.62 12.02
C ILE A 66 13.39 -2.74 12.78
N ASP A 67 13.29 -3.02 14.08
CA ASP A 67 14.44 -3.38 14.89
C ASP A 67 14.86 -4.85 14.68
N PHE A 68 15.97 -5.03 13.95
CA PHE A 68 16.61 -6.32 13.68
C PHE A 68 17.62 -6.74 14.76
N GLY A 69 17.94 -5.86 15.73
CA GLY A 69 18.88 -6.15 16.82
C GLY A 69 18.25 -6.92 17.99
N SER A 70 16.93 -6.97 18.05
CA SER A 70 16.20 -7.67 19.10
C SER A 70 16.28 -9.20 18.97
N HIS A 71 16.11 -9.92 20.10
CA HIS A 71 16.00 -11.39 20.25
C HIS A 71 14.86 -12.05 19.41
N ARG A 72 14.28 -11.34 18.44
CA ARG A 72 13.15 -11.76 17.61
C ARG A 72 13.54 -12.72 16.48
N GLY A 73 14.84 -12.97 16.25
CA GLY A 73 15.31 -13.89 15.21
C GLY A 73 14.92 -13.48 13.78
N LEU A 74 14.68 -12.18 13.55
CA LEU A 74 14.28 -11.65 12.24
C LEU A 74 15.50 -11.51 11.34
N ASP A 75 15.57 -12.33 10.28
CA ASP A 75 16.61 -12.16 9.26
C ASP A 75 16.32 -10.90 8.41
N ARG A 76 17.19 -9.90 8.56
CA ARG A 76 17.14 -8.64 7.80
C ARG A 76 17.11 -8.87 6.30
N ARG A 77 17.86 -9.86 5.80
CA ARG A 77 17.92 -10.15 4.36
C ARG A 77 16.57 -10.60 3.84
N ASN A 78 15.92 -11.51 4.55
CA ASN A 78 14.60 -12.03 4.18
C ASN A 78 13.53 -10.94 4.23
N VAL A 79 13.52 -10.13 5.28
CA VAL A 79 12.54 -9.03 5.41
C VAL A 79 12.67 -8.02 4.27
N LEU A 80 13.90 -7.62 3.93
CA LEU A 80 14.13 -6.69 2.83
C LEU A 80 13.82 -7.32 1.46
N SER A 81 14.08 -8.62 1.27
CA SER A 81 13.68 -9.32 0.06
C SER A 81 12.16 -9.35 -0.11
N LEU A 82 11.42 -9.63 0.96
CA LEU A 82 9.95 -9.58 0.96
C LEU A 82 9.42 -8.15 0.72
N ALA A 83 10.14 -7.13 1.21
CA ALA A 83 9.78 -5.73 1.01
C ALA A 83 9.83 -5.28 -0.48
N GLN A 84 10.55 -6.02 -1.33
CA GLN A 84 10.57 -5.80 -2.77
C GLN A 84 9.25 -6.20 -3.46
N GLY A 85 8.40 -6.99 -2.78
CA GLY A 85 7.07 -7.34 -3.27
C GLY A 85 7.04 -8.39 -4.39
N ALA A 86 8.08 -9.21 -4.54
CA ALA A 86 8.06 -10.33 -5.49
C ALA A 86 6.87 -11.30 -5.23
N TRP A 87 6.56 -11.56 -3.97
CA TRP A 87 5.42 -12.37 -3.53
C TRP A 87 4.06 -11.75 -3.88
N LEU A 88 3.95 -10.41 -3.86
CA LEU A 88 2.73 -9.70 -4.30
C LEU A 88 2.48 -9.91 -5.80
N LYS A 89 3.53 -9.88 -6.62
CA LYS A 89 3.45 -10.17 -8.06
C LYS A 89 3.09 -11.63 -8.33
N ALA A 90 3.60 -12.55 -7.50
CA ALA A 90 3.33 -13.98 -7.60
C ALA A 90 1.96 -14.39 -7.04
N ASN A 91 1.19 -13.46 -6.44
CA ASN A 91 -0.05 -13.73 -5.70
C ASN A 91 0.15 -14.78 -4.59
N GLU A 92 1.27 -14.69 -3.90
CA GLU A 92 1.61 -15.56 -2.78
C GLU A 92 1.16 -14.94 -1.46
N ASN A 93 0.94 -15.79 -0.45
CA ASN A 93 0.48 -15.36 0.86
C ASN A 93 1.64 -15.25 1.83
N LEU A 94 1.72 -14.13 2.55
CA LEU A 94 2.66 -13.93 3.63
C LEU A 94 1.98 -14.19 4.98
N ILE A 95 2.44 -15.21 5.71
CA ILE A 95 1.95 -15.54 7.05
C ILE A 95 3.05 -15.21 8.06
N LEU A 96 2.70 -14.42 9.08
CA LEU A 96 3.62 -14.06 10.17
C LEU A 96 3.30 -14.90 11.40
N THR A 97 4.25 -15.73 11.83
CA THR A 97 4.11 -16.66 12.95
C THR A 97 4.97 -16.24 14.16
N GLY A 98 4.86 -16.98 15.27
CA GLY A 98 5.66 -16.82 16.49
C GLY A 98 4.84 -16.44 17.74
N GLN A 99 5.54 -16.07 18.82
CA GLN A 99 4.90 -15.77 20.11
C GLN A 99 4.03 -14.50 20.11
N THR A 100 3.03 -14.44 20.98
CA THR A 100 2.20 -13.24 21.18
C THR A 100 3.05 -12.08 21.72
N GLY A 101 2.73 -10.85 21.35
CA GLY A 101 3.46 -9.66 21.82
C GLY A 101 4.75 -9.32 21.05
N THR A 102 5.20 -10.12 20.08
CA THR A 102 6.44 -9.83 19.31
C THR A 102 6.26 -8.80 18.18
N GLY A 103 5.13 -8.08 18.15
CA GLY A 103 4.90 -7.02 17.15
C GLY A 103 4.45 -7.49 15.77
N LYS A 104 3.94 -8.72 15.60
CA LYS A 104 3.49 -9.25 14.28
C LYS A 104 2.48 -8.36 13.58
N THR A 105 1.52 -7.82 14.34
CA THR A 105 0.52 -6.88 13.79
C THR A 105 1.17 -5.60 13.30
N TRP A 106 2.22 -5.13 13.96
CA TRP A 106 2.96 -3.95 13.55
C TRP A 106 3.78 -4.24 12.28
N ILE A 107 4.49 -5.37 12.23
CA ILE A 107 5.24 -5.82 11.04
C ILE A 107 4.30 -6.01 9.84
N ALA A 108 3.12 -6.61 10.05
CA ALA A 108 2.10 -6.72 9.01
C ALA A 108 1.65 -5.34 8.49
N CYS A 109 1.48 -4.35 9.37
CA CYS A 109 1.16 -2.98 8.96
C CYS A 109 2.32 -2.32 8.18
N ALA A 110 3.57 -2.61 8.54
CA ALA A 110 4.74 -2.12 7.80
C ALA A 110 4.80 -2.70 6.38
N PHE A 111 4.60 -4.01 6.23
CA PHE A 111 4.49 -4.64 4.90
C PHE A 111 3.29 -4.14 4.11
N ALA A 112 2.15 -3.95 4.76
CA ALA A 112 0.95 -3.38 4.15
C ALA A 112 1.21 -1.95 3.62
N ARG A 113 1.91 -1.11 4.39
CA ARG A 113 2.31 0.22 3.95
C ARG A 113 3.29 0.15 2.77
N GLN A 114 4.24 -0.77 2.79
CA GLN A 114 5.17 -0.98 1.68
C GLN A 114 4.45 -1.45 0.41
N ALA A 115 3.48 -2.37 0.52
CA ALA A 115 2.67 -2.80 -0.61
C ALA A 115 1.91 -1.61 -1.23
N ALA A 116 1.39 -0.69 -0.42
CA ALA A 116 0.74 0.51 -0.92
C ALA A 116 1.70 1.45 -1.67
N ARG A 117 2.99 1.53 -1.25
CA ARG A 117 4.04 2.25 -1.99
C ARG A 117 4.38 1.59 -3.32
N LEU A 118 4.26 0.26 -3.41
CA LEU A 118 4.40 -0.52 -4.64
C LEU A 118 3.14 -0.49 -5.53
N ASP A 119 2.23 0.46 -5.30
CA ASP A 119 0.99 0.67 -6.05
C ASP A 119 -0.13 -0.36 -5.82
N TYR A 120 -0.01 -1.25 -4.81
CA TYR A 120 -1.04 -2.22 -4.48
C TYR A 120 -2.16 -1.64 -3.59
N SER A 121 -3.38 -2.13 -3.78
CA SER A 121 -4.49 -1.84 -2.87
C SER A 121 -4.39 -2.70 -1.62
N VAL A 122 -4.59 -2.08 -0.46
CA VAL A 122 -4.32 -2.71 0.84
C VAL A 122 -5.51 -2.50 1.76
N LEU A 123 -5.79 -3.51 2.59
CA LEU A 123 -6.88 -3.46 3.56
C LEU A 123 -6.48 -4.23 4.84
N TYR A 124 -6.73 -3.61 5.99
CA TYR A 124 -6.57 -4.25 7.30
C TYR A 124 -7.93 -4.64 7.87
N VAL A 125 -8.12 -5.94 8.14
CA VAL A 125 -9.34 -6.49 8.75
C VAL A 125 -8.96 -7.48 9.86
N ARG A 126 -9.73 -7.52 10.93
CA ARG A 126 -9.61 -8.57 11.96
C ARG A 126 -10.36 -9.82 11.51
N MET A 127 -9.74 -11.00 11.66
CA MET A 127 -10.30 -12.27 11.19
C MET A 127 -11.76 -12.52 11.60
N PRO A 128 -12.22 -12.28 12.85
CA PRO A 128 -13.62 -12.50 13.20
C PRO A 128 -14.60 -11.66 12.36
N ARG A 129 -14.30 -10.37 12.16
CA ARG A 129 -15.11 -9.48 11.32
C ARG A 129 -15.11 -9.92 9.86
N LEU A 130 -13.96 -10.40 9.38
CA LEU A 130 -13.86 -10.94 8.02
C LEU A 130 -14.80 -12.14 7.82
N PHE A 131 -14.86 -13.05 8.78
CA PHE A 131 -15.76 -14.20 8.71
C PHE A 131 -17.24 -13.80 8.78
N GLU A 132 -17.60 -12.83 9.62
CA GLU A 132 -18.95 -12.25 9.67
C GLU A 132 -19.33 -11.61 8.33
N ASP A 133 -18.44 -10.77 7.78
CA ASP A 133 -18.65 -10.11 6.48
C ASP A 133 -18.81 -11.15 5.35
N LEU A 134 -18.01 -12.22 5.35
CA LEU A 134 -18.10 -13.31 4.39
C LEU A 134 -19.39 -14.14 4.56
N ALA A 135 -19.80 -14.41 5.79
CA ALA A 135 -21.04 -15.15 6.09
C ALA A 135 -22.28 -14.35 5.63
N LEU A 136 -22.30 -13.03 5.89
CA LEU A 136 -23.34 -12.13 5.42
C LEU A 136 -23.35 -12.03 3.89
N ALA A 137 -22.19 -11.92 3.25
CA ALA A 137 -22.07 -11.89 1.79
C ALA A 137 -22.48 -13.19 1.09
N ARG A 138 -22.47 -14.32 1.81
CA ARG A 138 -22.96 -15.61 1.30
C ARG A 138 -24.48 -15.74 1.38
N GLN A 139 -25.10 -15.12 2.39
CA GLN A 139 -26.55 -15.18 2.64
C GLN A 139 -27.33 -14.11 1.88
N ALA A 140 -26.77 -12.91 1.77
CA ALA A 140 -27.29 -11.89 0.87
C ALA A 140 -26.78 -12.23 -0.53
N GLU A 141 -27.67 -12.66 -1.41
CA GLU A 141 -27.38 -12.73 -2.84
C GLU A 141 -27.03 -11.31 -3.31
N PHE A 142 -25.73 -11.00 -3.28
CA PHE A 142 -25.09 -9.95 -4.04
C PHE A 142 -25.52 -8.50 -3.78
N ASP A 143 -25.63 -8.06 -2.52
CA ASP A 143 -25.65 -6.61 -2.27
C ASP A 143 -24.22 -6.04 -2.30
N ARG A 144 -23.74 -5.77 -3.52
CA ARG A 144 -22.45 -5.12 -3.83
C ARG A 144 -22.24 -3.77 -3.14
N THR A 145 -23.29 -3.17 -2.58
CA THR A 145 -23.26 -1.80 -2.06
C THR A 145 -22.58 -1.67 -0.70
N ARG A 146 -22.57 -2.72 0.14
CA ARG A 146 -21.99 -2.62 1.48
C ARG A 146 -20.46 -2.68 1.49
N CYS A 147 -19.86 -3.43 0.57
CA CYS A 147 -18.41 -3.67 0.52
C CYS A 147 -17.90 -3.94 -0.91
N PRO A 148 -17.89 -2.96 -1.83
CA PRO A 148 -17.57 -3.20 -3.24
C PRO A 148 -16.14 -3.73 -3.49
N ARG A 149 -15.19 -3.47 -2.57
CA ARG A 149 -13.78 -3.90 -2.72
C ARG A 149 -13.46 -5.24 -2.08
N LEU A 150 -14.17 -5.64 -1.03
CA LEU A 150 -14.00 -6.95 -0.39
C LEU A 150 -14.59 -8.06 -1.29
N SER A 151 -15.69 -7.80 -2.00
CA SER A 151 -16.31 -8.79 -2.89
C SER A 151 -15.45 -9.14 -4.11
N GLU A 152 -14.68 -8.19 -4.66
CA GLU A 152 -13.81 -8.45 -5.82
C GLU A 152 -12.45 -9.01 -5.44
N MET A 153 -11.81 -8.48 -4.38
CA MET A 153 -10.51 -8.98 -3.93
C MET A 153 -10.64 -10.35 -3.25
N LEU A 154 -11.64 -10.58 -2.39
CA LEU A 154 -11.67 -11.79 -1.59
C LEU A 154 -12.30 -13.00 -2.30
N VAL A 155 -13.30 -12.86 -3.18
CA VAL A 155 -13.95 -14.09 -3.69
C VAL A 155 -13.04 -14.87 -4.66
N ARG A 156 -12.22 -14.19 -5.47
CA ARG A 156 -11.22 -14.84 -6.33
C ARG A 156 -9.91 -15.16 -5.60
N ASP A 157 -9.44 -14.28 -4.73
CA ASP A 157 -8.15 -14.50 -4.06
C ASP A 157 -8.26 -15.35 -2.80
N LEU A 158 -9.41 -15.44 -2.11
CA LEU A 158 -9.59 -16.28 -0.90
C LEU A 158 -9.75 -17.78 -1.23
N LEU A 159 -10.20 -18.13 -2.43
CA LEU A 159 -10.15 -19.51 -2.96
C LEU A 159 -8.73 -19.89 -3.43
N LYS A 160 -7.96 -18.93 -3.93
CA LYS A 160 -6.51 -19.08 -4.17
C LYS A 160 -5.70 -19.09 -2.86
N TRP A 161 -6.18 -18.36 -1.83
CA TRP A 161 -5.59 -18.24 -0.49
C TRP A 161 -5.52 -19.58 0.23
N LEU A 162 -6.48 -20.47 0.02
CA LEU A 162 -6.47 -21.84 0.56
C LEU A 162 -5.59 -22.82 -0.23
N SER A 163 -5.22 -22.52 -1.48
CA SER A 163 -4.59 -23.50 -2.39
C SER A 163 -3.10 -23.25 -2.66
N ARG A 164 -2.56 -22.06 -2.33
CA ARG A 164 -1.13 -21.75 -2.46
C ARG A 164 -0.63 -21.00 -1.24
N PHE A 165 -0.12 -21.78 -0.29
CA PHE A 165 0.64 -21.26 0.85
C PHE A 165 2.12 -21.23 0.49
N THR A 166 2.70 -20.04 0.36
CA THR A 166 4.14 -19.89 0.57
C THR A 166 4.33 -19.70 2.07
N GLU A 167 4.50 -20.80 2.78
CA GLU A 167 4.72 -20.79 4.21
C GLU A 167 6.10 -20.17 4.46
N ILE A 168 6.17 -18.97 5.04
CA ILE A 168 7.39 -18.57 5.75
C ILE A 168 7.40 -19.35 7.06
N ARG A 169 7.89 -20.58 6.95
CA ARG A 169 8.36 -21.33 8.10
C ARG A 169 9.64 -20.66 8.59
N ASN A 170 9.62 -20.29 9.87
CA ASN A 170 10.68 -19.64 10.64
C ASN A 170 10.76 -18.11 10.50
N LEU A 171 9.87 -17.43 11.21
CA LEU A 171 10.22 -16.18 11.90
C LEU A 171 9.76 -16.33 13.35
N VAL A 172 10.72 -16.68 14.21
CA VAL A 172 10.62 -17.24 15.58
C VAL A 172 10.57 -18.77 15.60
#